data_AF-A0A0N4UD24-F1
#
_entry.id   AF-A0A0N4UD24-F1
#
_cell.length_a   1.000
_cell.length_b   1.000
_cell.length_c   1.000
_cell.angle_alpha   90.00
_cell.angle_beta   90.00
_cell.angle_gamma   90.00
#
_symmetry.space_group_name_H-M   'P 1'
#
loop_
_entity.id
_entity.type
_entity.pdbx_description
1 polymer ?
#
loop_
_entity_poly.entity_id
_entity_poly.type
_entity_poly.pdbx_seq_one_letter_code
_entity_poly.pdbx_strand_id
1 'polypeptide(L)'
;MEKFASDCLAAQTLANSVFFISLITIVTIISMIGIIVQIIIMKKYVICMAIHENTRILLVAHQIYLILHCVASIAKIIIDYFYRIVAHTSDLIIYKFNYHDPCMYLSTPLRCFIIRTPVTFTFCILPCSMLLLVAERAIGTYWSAKYERMGRLVAYILILCEVYFIKLIKFFILNSGH
;
A
#
# COMPACT_ATOMS: atom_id res chain seq x y z
N MET A 1 -0.61 -32.01 -10.28
CA MET A 1 0.28 -31.16 -11.10
C MET A 1 -0.50 -30.33 -12.12
N GLU A 2 -1.58 -30.85 -12.73
CA GLU A 2 -2.44 -30.09 -13.66
C GLU A 2 -2.99 -28.77 -13.12
N LYS A 3 -3.41 -28.72 -11.85
CA LYS A 3 -3.91 -27.47 -11.22
C LYS A 3 -2.86 -26.35 -11.22
N PHE A 4 -1.59 -26.71 -10.98
CA PHE A 4 -0.48 -25.75 -10.94
C PHE A 4 -0.14 -25.22 -12.35
N ALA A 5 -0.24 -26.07 -13.38
CA ALA A 5 -0.06 -25.67 -14.78
C ALA A 5 -1.21 -24.78 -15.28
N SER A 6 -2.45 -25.08 -14.90
CA SER A 6 -3.63 -24.24 -15.18
C SER A 6 -3.51 -22.84 -14.56
N ASP A 7 -3.16 -22.77 -13.27
CA ASP A 7 -2.98 -21.50 -12.56
C ASP A 7 -1.82 -20.69 -13.15
N CYS A 8 -0.76 -21.37 -13.62
CA CYS A 8 0.38 -20.76 -14.31
C CYS A 8 -0.03 -20.11 -15.64
N LEU A 9 -0.78 -20.82 -16.48
CA LEU A 9 -1.26 -20.29 -17.76
C LEU A 9 -2.18 -19.08 -17.57
N ALA A 10 -3.05 -19.13 -16.55
CA ALA A 10 -3.93 -18.02 -16.19
C ALA A 10 -3.14 -16.79 -15.71
N ALA A 11 -2.11 -16.99 -14.87
CA ALA A 11 -1.26 -15.90 -14.41
C ALA A 11 -0.44 -15.26 -15.55
N GLN A 12 0.08 -16.08 -16.48
CA GLN A 12 0.85 -15.61 -17.63
C GLN A 12 -0.02 -14.84 -18.63
N THR A 13 -1.22 -15.33 -18.92
CA THR A 13 -2.17 -14.63 -19.80
C THR A 13 -2.63 -13.31 -19.20
N LEU A 14 -2.85 -13.24 -17.87
CA LEU A 14 -3.17 -11.99 -17.19
C LEU A 14 -1.99 -11.00 -17.23
N ALA A 15 -0.77 -11.46 -17.00
CA ALA A 15 0.43 -10.63 -17.01
C ALA A 15 0.77 -10.04 -18.38
N ASN A 16 0.41 -10.73 -19.47
CA ASN A 16 0.53 -10.23 -20.84
C ASN A 16 -0.73 -9.52 -21.35
N SER A 17 -1.79 -9.42 -20.55
CA SER A 17 -2.97 -8.69 -20.97
C SER A 17 -2.67 -7.20 -21.05
N VAL A 18 -2.95 -6.60 -22.22
CA VAL A 18 -2.77 -5.17 -22.46
C VAL A 18 -3.54 -4.36 -21.41
N PHE A 19 -4.75 -4.81 -21.06
CA PHE A 19 -5.60 -4.15 -20.06
C PHE A 19 -4.91 -4.03 -18.69
N PHE A 20 -4.30 -5.11 -18.19
CA PHE A 20 -3.65 -5.09 -16.87
C PHE A 20 -2.43 -4.16 -16.87
N ILE A 21 -1.62 -4.18 -17.93
CA ILE A 21 -0.47 -3.28 -18.10
C ILE A 21 -0.93 -1.82 -18.17
N SER A 22 -1.98 -1.52 -18.94
CA SER A 22 -2.54 -0.17 -19.04
C SER A 22 -3.08 0.32 -17.69
N LEU A 23 -3.79 -0.52 -16.95
CA LEU A 23 -4.36 -0.17 -15.65
C LEU A 23 -3.25 0.17 -14.64
N ILE A 24 -2.19 -0.66 -14.56
CA ILE A 24 -1.04 -0.38 -13.70
C ILE A 24 -0.36 0.94 -14.11
N THR A 25 -0.19 1.18 -15.40
CA THR A 25 0.43 2.41 -15.92
C THR A 25 -0.37 3.65 -15.51
N ILE A 26 -1.70 3.62 -15.64
CA ILE A 26 -2.58 4.73 -15.26
C ILE A 26 -2.49 4.99 -13.74
N VAL A 27 -2.58 3.94 -12.92
CA VAL A 27 -2.46 4.06 -11.44
C VAL A 27 -1.11 4.68 -11.05
N THR A 28 -0.05 4.40 -11.80
CA THR A 28 1.29 4.96 -11.56
C THR A 28 1.33 6.45 -11.83
N ILE A 29 0.78 6.90 -12.95
CA ILE A 29 0.72 8.32 -13.32
C ILE A 29 -0.06 9.09 -12.26
N ILE A 30 -1.22 8.56 -11.85
CA ILE A 30 -2.04 9.15 -10.79
C ILE A 30 -1.26 9.20 -9.46
N SER A 31 -0.52 8.15 -9.13
CA SER A 31 0.28 8.10 -7.90
C SER A 31 1.41 9.14 -7.89
N MET A 32 2.09 9.34 -9.02
CA MET A 32 3.14 10.36 -9.17
C MET A 32 2.59 11.77 -8.97
N ILE A 33 1.46 12.09 -9.60
CA ILE A 33 0.78 13.38 -9.43
C ILE A 33 0.30 13.52 -7.97
N GLY A 34 -0.23 12.43 -7.40
CA GLY A 34 -0.71 12.36 -6.02
C GLY A 34 0.35 12.76 -5.00
N ILE A 35 1.60 12.30 -5.15
CA ILE A 35 2.70 12.67 -4.24
C ILE A 35 2.92 14.19 -4.21
N ILE A 36 2.98 14.82 -5.39
CA ILE A 36 3.20 16.27 -5.49
C ILE A 36 2.06 17.02 -4.79
N VAL A 37 0.81 16.62 -5.08
CA VAL A 37 -0.38 17.22 -4.46
C VAL A 37 -0.39 17.04 -2.95
N GLN A 38 -0.07 15.85 -2.44
CA GLN A 38 -0.03 15.55 -1.01
C GLN A 38 1.04 16.37 -0.28
N ILE A 39 2.22 16.56 -0.88
CA ILE A 39 3.28 17.41 -0.31
C ILE A 39 2.81 18.87 -0.19
N ILE A 40 2.13 19.39 -1.21
CA ILE A 40 1.59 20.76 -1.19
C ILE A 40 0.52 20.92 -0.11
N ILE A 41 -0.39 19.96 0.00
CA ILE A 41 -1.46 19.96 1.01
C ILE A 41 -0.86 19.87 2.42
N MET A 42 0.13 19.01 2.64
CA MET A 42 0.81 18.86 3.92
C MET A 42 1.46 20.18 4.36
N LYS A 43 2.12 20.91 3.44
CA LYS A 43 2.67 22.25 3.75
C LYS A 43 1.58 23.21 4.22
N LYS A 44 0.40 23.20 3.58
CA LYS A 44 -0.74 24.04 4.01
C LYS A 44 -1.22 23.68 5.41
N TYR A 45 -1.31 22.40 5.76
CA TYR A 45 -1.75 21.99 7.11
C TYR A 45 -0.77 22.37 8.21
N VAL A 46 0.53 22.33 7.93
CA VAL A 46 1.55 22.74 8.90
C VAL A 46 1.50 24.25 9.16
N ILE A 47 1.24 25.05 8.12
CA ILE A 47 1.19 26.52 8.23
C ILE A 47 -0.15 27.00 8.84
N CYS A 48 -1.26 26.31 8.56
CA CYS A 48 -2.57 26.75 9.00
C CYS A 48 -2.81 26.46 10.49
N MET A 49 -2.81 27.50 11.32
CA MET A 49 -3.08 27.44 12.76
C MET A 49 -4.57 27.36 13.12
N ALA A 50 -5.49 27.43 12.14
CA ALA A 50 -6.93 27.48 12.39
C ALA A 50 -7.53 26.12 12.82
N ILE A 51 -6.76 25.02 12.70
CA ILE A 51 -7.21 23.67 13.02
C ILE A 51 -6.63 23.26 14.38
N HIS A 52 -7.45 22.62 15.22
CA HIS A 52 -6.99 22.03 16.49
C HIS A 52 -5.73 21.20 16.29
N GLU A 53 -4.78 21.36 17.21
CA GLU A 53 -3.46 20.75 17.11
C GLU A 53 -3.52 19.22 17.02
N ASN A 54 -4.47 18.59 17.72
CA ASN A 54 -4.69 17.14 17.66
C ASN A 54 -5.05 16.68 16.25
N THR A 55 -6.05 17.31 15.65
CA THR A 55 -6.45 17.00 14.28
C THR A 55 -5.34 17.34 13.28
N ARG A 56 -4.55 18.39 13.51
CA ARG A 56 -3.41 18.71 12.65
C ARG A 56 -2.39 17.58 12.65
N ILE A 57 -2.03 17.05 13.82
CA ILE A 57 -1.11 15.90 13.93
C ILE A 57 -1.68 14.68 13.20
N LEU A 58 -2.97 14.39 13.40
CA LEU A 58 -3.62 13.24 12.77
C LEU A 58 -3.72 13.38 11.24
N LEU A 59 -4.03 14.58 10.74
CA LEU A 59 -4.02 14.89 9.31
C LEU A 59 -2.63 14.76 8.70
N VAL A 60 -1.59 15.23 9.40
CA VAL A 60 -0.21 15.06 8.95
C VAL A 60 0.18 13.58 8.91
N ALA A 61 -0.16 12.81 9.95
CA ALA A 61 0.06 11.36 9.97
C ALA A 61 -0.66 10.66 8.81
N HIS A 62 -1.93 11.00 8.57
CA HIS A 62 -2.71 10.49 7.45
C HIS A 62 -2.05 10.81 6.09
N GLN A 63 -1.57 12.05 5.92
CA GLN A 63 -0.87 12.41 4.69
C GLN A 63 0.47 11.70 4.52
N ILE A 64 1.19 11.44 5.61
CA ILE A 64 2.39 10.60 5.57
C ILE A 64 2.03 9.18 5.13
N TYR A 65 0.92 8.60 5.61
CA TYR A 65 0.48 7.27 5.16
C TYR A 65 0.10 7.24 3.67
N LEU A 66 -0.55 8.29 3.17
CA LEU A 66 -0.85 8.44 1.75
C LEU A 66 0.43 8.54 0.90
N ILE A 67 1.40 9.34 1.34
CA ILE A 67 2.70 9.45 0.65
C ILE A 67 3.41 8.10 0.67
N LEU A 68 3.44 7.40 1.82
CA LEU A 68 4.01 6.07 1.93
C LEU A 68 3.31 5.06 1.01
N HIS A 69 1.99 5.12 0.86
CA HIS A 69 1.25 4.29 -0.09
C HIS A 69 1.70 4.56 -1.53
N CYS A 70 1.77 5.84 -1.94
CA CYS A 70 2.19 6.20 -3.29
C CYS A 70 3.66 5.81 -3.56
N VAL A 71 4.56 6.04 -2.61
CA VAL A 71 5.97 5.65 -2.71
C VAL A 71 6.11 4.13 -2.76
N ALA A 72 5.40 3.39 -1.90
CA ALA A 72 5.42 1.93 -1.92
C ALA A 72 4.89 1.37 -3.25
N SER A 73 3.85 1.99 -3.81
CA SER A 73 3.31 1.62 -5.12
C SER A 73 4.34 1.82 -6.23
N ILE A 74 5.04 2.96 -6.25
CA ILE A 74 6.10 3.25 -7.24
C ILE A 74 7.31 2.34 -7.04
N ALA A 75 7.76 2.17 -5.80
CA ALA A 75 8.90 1.32 -5.45
C ALA A 75 8.63 -0.13 -5.88
N LYS A 76 7.42 -0.63 -5.64
CA LYS A 76 6.99 -1.95 -6.11
C LYS A 76 7.13 -2.06 -7.63
N ILE A 77 6.70 -1.06 -8.40
CA ILE A 77 6.81 -1.09 -9.87
C ILE A 77 8.26 -1.06 -10.32
N ILE A 78 9.11 -0.23 -9.73
CA ILE A 78 10.53 -0.18 -10.06
C ILE A 78 11.20 -1.53 -9.76
N ILE A 79 10.89 -2.11 -8.59
CA ILE A 79 11.37 -3.44 -8.21
C ILE A 79 10.85 -4.48 -9.20
N ASP A 80 9.56 -4.53 -9.48
CA ASP A 80 8.96 -5.48 -10.44
C ASP A 80 9.56 -5.33 -11.84
N TYR A 81 9.78 -4.10 -12.31
CA TYR A 81 10.37 -3.83 -13.62
C TYR A 81 11.82 -4.27 -13.69
N PHE A 82 12.64 -3.87 -12.72
CA PHE A 82 14.04 -4.28 -12.62
C PHE A 82 14.15 -5.81 -12.53
N TYR A 83 13.33 -6.41 -11.68
CA TYR A 83 13.31 -7.85 -11.48
C TYR A 83 12.83 -8.59 -12.73
N ARG A 84 11.87 -8.04 -13.48
CA ARG A 84 11.39 -8.60 -14.75
C ARG A 84 12.45 -8.52 -15.84
N ILE A 85 13.27 -7.46 -15.88
CA ILE A 85 14.43 -7.39 -16.77
C ILE A 85 15.44 -8.48 -16.40
N VAL A 86 15.78 -8.62 -15.12
CA VAL A 86 16.73 -9.65 -14.66
C VAL A 86 16.20 -11.04 -14.94
N ALA A 87 14.91 -11.30 -14.64
CA ALA A 87 14.25 -12.56 -14.91
C ALA A 87 14.21 -12.88 -16.41
N HIS A 88 13.74 -11.96 -17.27
CA HIS A 88 13.77 -12.18 -18.71
C HIS A 88 15.19 -12.39 -19.25
N THR A 89 16.19 -11.70 -18.70
CA THR A 89 17.58 -11.91 -19.08
C THR A 89 18.08 -13.29 -18.64
N SER A 90 17.80 -13.70 -17.41
CA SER A 90 18.16 -15.03 -16.90
C SER A 90 17.42 -16.14 -17.62
N ASP A 91 16.15 -15.92 -17.95
CA ASP A 91 15.32 -16.86 -18.69
C ASP A 91 15.81 -16.98 -20.12
N LEU A 92 16.24 -15.88 -20.76
CA LEU A 92 16.86 -15.94 -22.09
C LEU A 92 18.16 -16.74 -22.06
N ILE A 93 18.97 -16.60 -20.99
CA ILE A 93 20.20 -17.38 -20.80
C ILE A 93 19.88 -18.85 -20.57
N ILE A 94 18.93 -19.17 -19.69
CA ILE A 94 18.53 -20.54 -19.36
C ILE A 94 17.85 -21.21 -20.54
N TYR A 95 16.97 -20.51 -21.27
CA TYR A 95 16.31 -20.99 -22.50
C TYR A 95 17.33 -21.31 -23.60
N LYS A 96 18.41 -20.53 -23.67
CA LYS A 96 19.53 -20.81 -24.57
C LYS A 96 20.31 -22.08 -24.18
N PHE A 97 20.23 -22.50 -22.91
CA PHE A 97 20.94 -23.66 -22.36
C PHE A 97 20.05 -24.89 -22.14
N ASN A 98 18.73 -24.75 -21.98
CA ASN A 98 17.79 -25.83 -21.68
C ASN A 98 16.47 -25.61 -22.44
N TYR A 99 16.23 -26.48 -23.42
CA TYR A 99 15.14 -26.38 -24.41
C TYR A 99 13.78 -26.87 -23.91
N HIS A 100 13.65 -27.31 -22.64
CA HIS A 100 12.45 -27.98 -22.16
C HIS A 100 11.70 -27.19 -21.07
N ASP A 101 10.50 -26.75 -21.45
CA ASP A 101 9.35 -26.28 -20.69
C ASP A 101 9.24 -24.80 -20.21
N PRO A 102 8.24 -24.04 -20.73
CA PRO A 102 8.00 -22.64 -20.39
C PRO A 102 7.29 -22.41 -19.04
N CYS A 103 6.91 -23.46 -18.29
CA CYS A 103 6.19 -23.32 -17.01
C CYS A 103 7.10 -23.31 -15.76
N MET A 104 8.38 -23.67 -15.86
CA MET A 104 9.31 -23.59 -14.71
C MET A 104 9.74 -22.15 -14.36
N TYR A 105 9.43 -21.18 -15.21
CA TYR A 105 9.81 -19.77 -15.05
C TYR A 105 8.90 -19.00 -14.08
N LEU A 106 7.89 -19.64 -13.48
CA LEU A 106 6.94 -18.94 -12.63
C LEU A 106 7.63 -18.42 -11.36
N SER A 107 7.34 -17.16 -11.03
CA SER A 107 7.84 -16.50 -9.84
C SER A 107 7.49 -17.34 -8.59
N THR A 108 8.50 -17.68 -7.80
CA THR A 108 8.32 -18.46 -6.56
C THR A 108 7.24 -17.82 -5.67
N PRO A 109 6.48 -18.60 -4.88
CA PRO A 109 5.41 -18.06 -4.01
C PRO A 109 5.89 -16.92 -3.09
N LEU A 110 7.16 -16.98 -2.68
CA LEU A 110 7.84 -15.92 -1.94
C LEU A 110 7.85 -14.58 -2.72
N ARG A 111 8.11 -14.60 -4.03
CA ARG A 111 8.08 -13.41 -4.89
C ARG A 111 6.68 -12.80 -4.92
N CYS A 112 5.66 -13.63 -5.08
CA CYS A 112 4.28 -13.15 -5.06
C CYS A 112 3.92 -12.51 -3.71
N PHE A 113 4.41 -13.09 -2.60
CA PHE A 113 4.21 -12.55 -1.25
C PHE A 113 4.87 -11.19 -1.05
N ILE A 114 6.13 -11.02 -1.49
CA ILE A 114 6.87 -9.74 -1.38
C ILE A 114 6.18 -8.64 -2.20
N ILE A 115 5.65 -8.98 -3.38
CA ILE A 115 4.99 -8.03 -4.28
C ILE A 115 3.62 -7.59 -3.73
N ARG A 116 2.88 -8.52 -3.10
CA ARG A 116 1.51 -8.26 -2.64
C ARG A 116 1.46 -7.57 -1.28
N THR A 117 2.39 -7.92 -0.37
CA THR A 117 2.39 -7.44 1.02
C THR A 117 2.36 -5.91 1.18
N PRO A 118 3.14 -5.10 0.44
CA PRO A 118 3.15 -3.65 0.61
C PRO A 118 1.81 -3.04 0.20
N VAL A 119 1.24 -3.50 -0.91
CA VAL A 119 -0.05 -3.01 -1.43
C VAL A 119 -1.18 -3.36 -0.48
N THR A 120 -1.22 -4.61 0.00
CA THR A 120 -2.26 -5.02 0.95
C THR A 120 -2.13 -4.25 2.26
N PHE A 121 -0.90 -4.00 2.73
CA PHE A 121 -0.65 -3.26 3.97
C PHE A 121 -1.12 -1.80 3.87
N THR A 122 -0.76 -1.11 2.80
CA THR A 122 -1.14 0.30 2.63
C THR A 122 -2.63 0.44 2.29
N PHE A 123 -3.22 -0.52 1.57
CA PHE A 123 -4.66 -0.57 1.32
C PHE A 123 -5.49 -0.77 2.60
N CYS A 124 -4.98 -1.48 3.61
CA CYS A 124 -5.65 -1.60 4.91
C CYS A 124 -5.45 -0.36 5.79
N ILE A 125 -4.28 0.28 5.74
CA ILE A 125 -3.96 1.47 6.55
C ILE A 125 -4.86 2.67 6.23
N LEU A 126 -5.08 2.93 4.95
CA LEU A 126 -5.80 4.12 4.49
C LEU A 126 -7.24 4.22 5.03
N PRO A 127 -8.10 3.19 4.88
CA PRO A 127 -9.45 3.24 5.40
C PRO A 127 -9.48 3.23 6.93
N CYS A 128 -8.56 2.50 7.60
CA CYS A 128 -8.47 2.55 9.06
C CYS A 128 -8.17 3.97 9.56
N SER A 129 -7.21 4.65 8.91
CA SER A 129 -6.85 6.01 9.30
C SER A 129 -7.96 7.03 9.02
N MET A 130 -8.70 6.86 7.92
CA MET A 130 -9.90 7.69 7.67
C MET A 130 -10.97 7.50 8.75
N LEU A 131 -11.25 6.25 9.15
CA LEU A 131 -12.24 5.97 10.19
C LEU A 131 -11.85 6.57 11.54
N LEU A 132 -10.57 6.46 11.92
CA LEU A 132 -10.06 7.06 13.15
C LEU A 132 -10.09 8.59 13.12
N LEU A 133 -9.84 9.20 11.95
CA LEU A 133 -9.97 10.64 11.79
C LEU A 133 -11.43 11.11 11.90
N VAL A 134 -12.37 10.35 11.35
CA VAL A 134 -13.82 10.63 11.52
C VAL A 134 -14.24 10.47 12.98
N ALA A 135 -13.77 9.41 13.66
CA ALA A 135 -14.05 9.19 15.07
C ALA A 135 -13.47 10.30 15.95
N GLU A 136 -12.25 10.76 15.66
CA GLU A 136 -11.62 11.89 16.35
C GLU A 136 -12.45 13.16 16.24
N ARG A 137 -12.88 13.48 15.01
CA ARG A 137 -13.73 14.64 14.75
C ARG A 137 -15.07 14.54 15.46
N ALA A 138 -15.71 13.37 15.43
CA ALA A 138 -16.96 13.15 16.15
C ALA A 138 -16.80 13.38 17.66
N ILE A 139 -15.75 12.80 18.27
CA ILE A 139 -15.45 12.97 19.70
C ILE A 139 -15.17 14.44 20.03
N GLY A 140 -14.38 15.13 19.19
CA GLY A 140 -14.07 16.55 19.36
C GLY A 140 -15.31 17.45 19.26
N THR A 141 -16.28 17.09 18.40
CA THR A 141 -17.56 17.81 18.30
C THR A 141 -18.46 17.54 19.51
N TYR A 142 -18.57 16.29 19.99
CA TYR A 142 -19.43 15.96 21.13
C TYR A 142 -18.86 16.42 22.48
N TRP A 143 -17.54 16.42 22.65
CA TRP A 143 -16.88 16.74 23.92
C TRP A 143 -15.80 17.82 23.79
N SER A 144 -16.09 18.91 23.07
CA SER A 144 -15.14 20.01 22.82
C SER A 144 -14.42 20.49 24.10
N ALA A 145 -15.17 20.73 25.19
CA ALA A 145 -14.61 21.28 26.44
C ALA A 145 -13.60 20.35 27.13
N LYS A 146 -13.78 19.03 27.02
CA LYS A 146 -12.87 18.04 27.61
C LYS A 146 -11.71 17.73 26.67
N TYR A 147 -11.97 17.78 25.37
CA TYR A 147 -11.02 17.49 24.32
C TYR A 147 -9.86 18.50 24.30
N GLU A 148 -10.17 19.79 24.49
CA GLU A 148 -9.16 20.85 24.52
C GLU A 148 -8.16 20.69 25.68
N ARG A 149 -8.63 20.15 26.82
CA ARG A 149 -7.76 19.86 27.99
C ARG A 149 -6.83 18.67 27.80
N MET A 150 -7.17 17.71 26.94
CA MET A 150 -6.36 16.51 26.77
C MET A 150 -5.10 16.75 25.93
N GLY A 151 -5.02 17.88 25.22
CA GLY A 151 -3.87 18.26 24.41
C GLY A 151 -3.45 17.19 23.41
N ARG A 152 -2.15 17.17 23.06
CA ARG A 152 -1.56 16.31 22.01
C ARG A 152 -1.61 14.80 22.31
N LEU A 153 -1.89 14.41 23.55
CA LEU A 153 -1.87 13.01 23.98
C LEU A 153 -2.85 12.15 23.19
N VAL A 154 -4.05 12.68 22.91
CA VAL A 154 -5.12 11.95 22.21
C VAL A 154 -4.65 11.54 20.81
N ALA A 155 -4.00 12.45 20.08
CA ALA A 155 -3.50 12.17 18.75
C ALA A 155 -2.49 11.02 18.74
N TYR A 156 -1.55 11.00 19.69
CA TYR A 156 -0.58 9.90 19.81
C TYR A 156 -1.24 8.57 20.15
N ILE A 157 -2.23 8.56 21.05
CA ILE A 157 -2.98 7.35 21.39
C ILE A 157 -3.71 6.82 20.16
N LEU A 158 -4.37 7.69 19.39
CA LEU A 158 -5.09 7.28 18.17
C LEU A 158 -4.15 6.68 17.12
N ILE A 159 -2.97 7.29 16.90
CA ILE A 159 -1.95 6.74 15.98
C ILE A 159 -1.46 5.36 16.48
N LEU A 160 -1.25 5.20 17.79
CA LEU A 160 -0.88 3.90 18.37
C LEU A 160 -1.97 2.85 18.17
N CYS A 161 -3.23 3.24 18.35
CA CYS A 161 -4.39 2.38 18.08
C CYS A 161 -4.45 1.99 16.60
N GLU A 162 -4.21 2.91 15.66
CA GLU A 162 -4.14 2.59 14.22
C GLU A 162 -3.13 1.45 13.97
N VAL A 163 -1.89 1.61 14.43
CA VAL A 163 -0.81 0.63 14.23
C VAL A 163 -1.17 -0.74 14.83
N TYR A 164 -1.79 -0.76 16.01
CA TYR A 164 -2.23 -2.00 16.64
C TYR A 164 -3.36 -2.68 15.87
N PHE A 165 -4.35 -1.91 15.42
CA PHE A 165 -5.49 -2.44 14.68
C PHE A 165 -5.05 -3.10 13.37
N ILE A 166 -4.08 -2.51 12.68
CA ILE A 166 -3.50 -3.08 11.45
C ILE A 166 -2.75 -4.38 11.73
N LYS A 167 -1.96 -4.45 12.81
CA LYS A 167 -1.30 -5.69 13.21
C LYS A 167 -2.31 -6.79 13.49
N LEU A 168 -3.42 -6.45 14.14
CA LEU A 168 -4.50 -7.39 14.43
C LEU A 168 -5.17 -7.88 13.13
N ILE A 169 -5.53 -6.97 12.21
CA ILE A 169 -6.10 -7.34 10.90
C ILE A 169 -5.14 -8.25 10.14
N LYS A 170 -3.85 -7.92 10.10
CA LYS A 170 -2.85 -8.73 9.39
C LYS A 170 -2.73 -10.13 10.01
N PHE A 171 -2.78 -10.23 11.34
CA PHE A 171 -2.79 -11.50 12.05
C PHE A 171 -4.01 -12.35 11.68
N PHE A 172 -5.20 -11.74 11.65
CA PHE A 172 -6.42 -12.44 11.22
C PHE A 172 -6.34 -12.88 9.75
N ILE A 173 -5.93 -12.02 8.82
CA ILE A 173 -5.82 -12.39 7.40
C ILE A 173 -4.83 -13.54 7.19
N LEU A 174 -3.71 -13.56 7.92
CA LEU A 174 -2.73 -14.65 7.83
C LEU A 174 -3.23 -15.97 8.43
N ASN A 175 -4.02 -15.92 9.49
CA ASN A 175 -4.56 -17.13 10.13
C ASN A 175 -5.85 -17.66 9.51
N SER A 176 -6.61 -16.84 8.78
CA SER A 176 -7.82 -17.27 8.07
C SER A 176 -7.54 -18.05 6.78
N GLY A 177 -6.26 -18.26 6.43
CA GLY A 177 -5.83 -19.01 5.24
C GLY A 177 -5.54 -20.50 5.47
N HIS A 178 -5.86 -21.03 6.65
CA HIS A 178 -5.85 -22.47 6.97
C HIS A 178 -7.27 -23.02 6.97
#